data_AF-A0A843TD42-F1
#
_entry.id   AF-A0A843TD42-F1
#
_cell.length_a   1.000
_cell.length_b   1.000
_cell.length_c   1.000
_cell.angle_alpha   90.00
_cell.angle_beta   90.00
_cell.angle_gamma   90.00
#
_symmetry.space_group_name_H-M   'P 1'
#
loop_
_entity.id
_entity.type
_entity.pdbx_description
1 polymer ?
#
loop_
_entity_poly.entity_id
_entity_poly.type
_entity_poly.pdbx_seq_one_letter_code
_entity_poly.pdbx_strand_id
1 'polypeptide(L)'
;MGKLRCPLRPESMTASHARPEILAPPEHPPTCCTQETVTVPPAVNAKTRQKHDYPSQAHRSSYARRTGAERAFSTVKDPATNDIARGWCRIMGLTPITLFVACLFVVRNQRLDAFERRCADDVRRRAAGLPPRTRRRRRKTLGDLVGGATTNGPP
;
A
#
# COMPACT_ATOMS: atom_id res chain seq x y z
N MET A 1 6.17 26.89 -17.00
CA MET A 1 7.07 26.61 -18.15
C MET A 1 6.66 25.27 -18.78
N GLY A 2 6.28 25.28 -20.06
CA GLY A 2 5.71 24.11 -20.77
C GLY A 2 6.71 22.98 -21.01
N LYS A 3 6.22 21.73 -21.10
CA LYS A 3 7.06 20.52 -21.24
C LYS A 3 7.57 20.25 -22.67
N LEU A 4 7.08 20.97 -23.66
CA LEU A 4 7.31 20.76 -25.10
C LEU A 4 7.61 22.08 -25.80
N ARG A 5 8.30 22.03 -26.94
CA ARG A 5 8.53 23.18 -27.84
C ARG A 5 7.46 23.19 -28.93
N CYS A 6 6.71 24.29 -29.03
CA CYS A 6 5.61 24.44 -29.99
C CYS A 6 5.72 25.78 -30.73
N PRO A 7 5.78 25.78 -32.08
CA PRO A 7 5.86 27.01 -32.87
C PRO A 7 4.69 27.98 -32.63
N LEU A 8 3.50 27.46 -32.30
CA LEU A 8 2.30 28.25 -32.01
C LEU A 8 2.32 28.93 -30.62
N ARG A 9 3.33 28.66 -29.79
CA ARG A 9 3.55 29.26 -28.47
C ARG A 9 4.98 29.81 -28.42
N PRO A 10 5.23 31.07 -28.83
CA PRO A 10 6.58 31.62 -29.02
C PRO A 10 7.49 31.48 -27.78
N GLU A 11 6.94 31.71 -26.59
CA GLU A 11 7.66 31.55 -25.32
C GLU A 11 8.23 30.13 -25.12
N SER A 12 7.56 29.10 -25.64
CA SER A 12 8.01 27.71 -25.52
C SER A 12 9.24 27.40 -26.38
N MET A 13 9.50 28.18 -27.43
CA MET A 13 10.65 27.98 -28.32
C MET A 13 11.97 28.39 -27.68
N THR A 14 11.92 29.17 -26.60
CA THR A 14 13.09 29.50 -25.75
C THR A 14 13.60 28.31 -24.94
N ALA A 15 12.81 27.23 -24.84
CA ALA A 15 13.23 26.02 -24.13
C ALA A 15 14.32 25.26 -24.92
N SER A 16 15.19 24.56 -24.19
CA SER A 16 16.27 23.74 -24.74
C SER A 16 15.79 22.73 -25.79
N HIS A 17 16.58 22.52 -26.83
CA HIS A 17 16.39 21.51 -27.88
C HIS A 17 16.37 20.06 -27.36
N ALA A 18 16.77 19.82 -26.09
CA ALA A 18 16.58 18.53 -25.44
C ALA A 18 15.10 18.18 -25.21
N ARG A 19 14.18 19.16 -25.33
CA ARG A 19 12.73 18.92 -25.23
C ARG A 19 12.14 18.58 -26.59
N PRO A 20 11.15 17.67 -26.63
CA PRO A 20 10.50 17.31 -27.89
C PRO A 20 9.84 18.54 -28.53
N GLU A 21 10.02 18.65 -29.84
CA GLU A 21 9.43 19.69 -30.68
C GLU A 21 8.26 19.11 -31.48
N ILE A 22 7.19 19.89 -31.57
CA ILE A 22 6.03 19.54 -32.39
C ILE A 22 6.38 19.83 -33.86
N LEU A 23 6.63 18.78 -34.63
CA LEU A 23 7.04 18.89 -36.05
C LEU A 23 5.90 19.26 -37.00
N ALA A 24 4.66 18.92 -36.64
CA ALA A 24 3.47 19.18 -37.46
C ALA A 24 2.40 19.89 -36.61
N PRO A 25 2.57 21.21 -36.34
CA PRO A 25 1.53 21.98 -35.66
C PRO A 25 0.32 22.19 -36.57
N PRO A 26 -0.90 22.32 -36.01
CA PRO A 26 -2.06 22.74 -36.78
C PRO A 26 -1.87 24.18 -37.32
N GLU A 27 -2.53 24.53 -38.43
CA GLU A 27 -2.41 25.86 -39.05
C GLU A 27 -2.79 27.01 -38.09
N HIS A 28 -3.79 26.77 -37.23
CA HIS A 28 -4.27 27.73 -36.26
C HIS A 28 -4.30 27.13 -34.85
N PRO A 29 -3.97 27.91 -33.81
CA PRO A 29 -4.01 27.42 -32.44
C PRO A 29 -5.47 27.08 -32.08
N PRO A 30 -5.75 25.82 -31.69
CA PRO A 30 -7.09 25.45 -31.26
C PRO A 30 -7.45 26.19 -29.97
N THR A 31 -8.74 26.25 -29.64
CA THR A 31 -9.25 27.00 -28.49
C THR A 31 -8.59 26.62 -27.16
N CYS A 32 -8.25 25.33 -27.00
CA CYS A 32 -7.52 24.85 -25.82
C CYS A 32 -6.10 25.45 -25.68
N CYS A 33 -5.52 25.96 -26.76
CA CYS A 33 -4.22 26.63 -26.77
C CYS A 33 -4.33 28.14 -26.53
N THR A 34 -5.50 28.76 -26.62
CA THR A 34 -5.71 30.20 -26.38
C THR A 34 -6.48 30.50 -25.09
N GLN A 35 -7.26 29.54 -24.58
CA GLN A 35 -8.04 29.70 -23.36
C GLN A 35 -7.17 29.58 -22.10
N GLU A 36 -7.36 30.53 -21.17
CA GLU A 36 -6.76 30.49 -19.84
C GLU A 36 -7.52 29.57 -18.88
N THR A 37 -8.84 29.52 -19.03
CA THR A 37 -9.74 28.72 -18.17
C THR A 37 -10.64 27.82 -18.99
N VAL A 38 -10.83 26.59 -18.52
CA VAL A 38 -11.80 25.63 -19.10
C VAL A 38 -12.91 25.38 -18.08
N THR A 39 -14.16 25.61 -18.48
CA THR A 39 -15.34 25.30 -17.66
C THR A 39 -15.74 23.85 -17.89
N VAL A 40 -15.56 23.01 -16.87
CA VAL A 40 -16.00 21.60 -16.91
C VAL A 40 -17.36 21.46 -16.24
N PRO A 41 -18.43 21.03 -16.95
CA PRO A 41 -19.76 20.93 -16.38
C PRO A 41 -19.81 19.87 -15.27
N PRO A 42 -20.64 20.07 -14.23
CA PRO A 42 -20.68 19.20 -13.05
C PRO A 42 -21.06 17.75 -13.38
N ALA A 43 -21.86 17.52 -14.43
CA ALA A 43 -22.21 16.19 -14.91
C ALA A 43 -20.99 15.36 -15.34
N VAL A 44 -19.98 16.01 -15.94
CA VAL A 44 -18.73 15.35 -16.35
C VAL A 44 -17.85 15.03 -15.14
N ASN A 45 -17.87 15.91 -14.14
CA ASN A 45 -17.03 15.76 -12.94
C ASN A 45 -17.64 14.78 -11.92
N ALA A 46 -18.94 14.49 -11.97
CA ALA A 46 -19.61 13.64 -10.98
C ALA A 46 -18.97 12.25 -10.79
N LYS A 47 -18.44 11.64 -11.87
CA LYS A 47 -17.82 10.31 -11.82
C LYS A 47 -16.32 10.34 -11.54
N THR A 48 -15.63 11.42 -11.92
CA THR A 48 -14.16 11.50 -11.92
C THR A 48 -13.60 12.47 -10.88
N ARG A 49 -14.47 13.21 -10.17
CA ARG A 49 -14.05 14.13 -9.11
C ARG A 49 -13.32 13.37 -8.01
N GLN A 50 -12.01 13.58 -7.95
CA GLN A 50 -11.20 13.15 -6.83
C GLN A 50 -11.15 14.28 -5.79
N LYS A 51 -11.28 13.93 -4.51
CA LYS A 51 -11.18 14.91 -3.40
C LYS A 51 -9.78 15.53 -3.31
N HIS A 52 -8.76 14.79 -3.72
CA HIS A 52 -7.35 15.17 -3.66
C HIS A 52 -6.70 14.88 -5.00
N ASP A 53 -5.76 15.72 -5.41
CA ASP A 53 -5.04 15.52 -6.67
C ASP A 53 -4.26 14.22 -6.66
N TYR A 54 -4.27 13.48 -7.76
CA TYR A 54 -3.42 12.31 -7.95
C TYR A 54 -2.05 12.76 -8.49
N PRO A 55 -0.90 12.28 -7.96
CA PRO A 55 -0.70 11.40 -6.81
C PRO A 55 -0.18 12.16 -5.56
N SER A 56 -0.94 13.15 -5.07
CA SER A 56 -0.60 13.97 -3.89
C SER A 56 -0.51 13.15 -2.59
N GLN A 57 0.14 13.71 -1.58
CA GLN A 57 0.23 13.08 -0.25
C GLN A 57 -1.14 12.88 0.40
N ALA A 58 -2.05 13.86 0.25
CA ALA A 58 -3.42 13.75 0.76
C ALA A 58 -4.20 12.63 0.05
N HIS A 59 -4.04 12.51 -1.28
CA HIS A 59 -4.59 11.39 -2.05
C HIS A 59 -4.08 10.05 -1.52
N ARG A 60 -2.75 9.88 -1.38
CA ARG A 60 -2.14 8.64 -0.88
C ARG A 60 -2.61 8.28 0.53
N SER A 61 -2.72 9.26 1.42
CA SER A 61 -3.21 9.06 2.79
C SER A 61 -4.68 8.61 2.80
N SER A 62 -5.51 9.21 1.94
CA SER A 62 -6.89 8.77 1.78
C SER A 62 -7.00 7.36 1.19
N TYR A 63 -6.20 7.06 0.17
CA TYR A 63 -6.18 5.76 -0.49
C TYR A 63 -5.70 4.65 0.47
N ALA A 64 -4.67 4.94 1.27
CA ALA A 64 -4.15 4.03 2.28
C ALA A 64 -5.20 3.62 3.32
N ARG A 65 -6.13 4.52 3.70
CA ARG A 65 -7.24 4.15 4.60
C ARG A 65 -8.17 3.12 3.98
N ARG A 66 -8.52 3.27 2.69
CA ARG A 66 -9.34 2.29 1.96
C ARG A 66 -8.65 0.93 1.90
N THR A 67 -7.37 0.93 1.50
CA THR A 67 -6.56 -0.28 1.47
C THR A 67 -6.43 -0.92 2.86
N GLY A 68 -6.33 -0.11 3.92
CA GLY A 68 -6.32 -0.59 5.30
C GLY A 68 -7.60 -1.33 5.68
N ALA A 69 -8.76 -0.77 5.34
CA ALA A 69 -10.06 -1.41 5.57
C ALA A 69 -10.20 -2.73 4.80
N GLU A 70 -9.87 -2.75 3.50
CA GLU A 70 -9.91 -3.94 2.66
C GLU A 70 -9.03 -5.07 3.24
N ARG A 71 -7.80 -4.75 3.67
CA ARG A 71 -6.91 -5.73 4.32
C ARG A 71 -7.48 -6.26 5.63
N ALA A 72 -8.09 -5.40 6.46
CA ALA A 72 -8.70 -5.82 7.70
C ALA A 72 -9.82 -6.85 7.45
N PHE A 73 -10.74 -6.55 6.53
CA PHE A 73 -11.81 -7.49 6.15
C PHE A 73 -11.29 -8.77 5.52
N SER A 74 -10.25 -8.71 4.69
CA SER A 74 -9.63 -9.91 4.12
C SER A 74 -9.09 -10.83 5.22
N THR A 75 -8.40 -10.29 6.23
CA THR A 75 -7.90 -11.10 7.36
C THR A 75 -8.99 -11.60 8.30
N VAL A 76 -10.11 -10.88 8.43
CA VAL A 76 -11.23 -11.27 9.30
C VAL A 76 -12.11 -12.34 8.63
N LYS A 77 -12.02 -12.49 7.32
CA LYS A 77 -12.73 -13.49 6.51
C LYS A 77 -11.80 -14.66 6.11
N ASP A 78 -10.61 -14.75 6.68
CA ASP A 78 -9.64 -15.77 6.32
C ASP A 78 -9.87 -17.04 7.15
N PRO A 79 -10.39 -18.13 6.56
CA PRO A 79 -10.72 -19.35 7.30
C PRO A 79 -9.50 -20.01 7.94
N ALA A 80 -8.29 -19.73 7.44
CA ALA A 80 -7.06 -20.31 7.99
C ALA A 80 -6.58 -19.63 9.28
N THR A 81 -7.03 -18.41 9.58
CA THR A 81 -6.53 -17.66 10.74
C THR A 81 -7.61 -17.09 11.63
N ASN A 82 -8.58 -16.40 11.08
CA ASN A 82 -9.62 -15.63 11.76
C ASN A 82 -10.84 -15.69 10.84
N ASP A 83 -11.82 -16.53 11.14
CA ASP A 83 -13.02 -16.65 10.34
C ASP A 83 -14.21 -15.95 11.02
N ILE A 84 -14.85 -15.04 10.29
CA ILE A 84 -16.11 -14.40 10.70
C ILE A 84 -17.32 -15.29 10.42
N ALA A 85 -17.16 -16.34 9.62
CA ALA A 85 -18.22 -17.30 9.39
C ALA A 85 -18.60 -18.02 10.69
N ARG A 86 -19.84 -18.52 10.72
CA ARG A 86 -20.32 -19.32 11.85
C ARG A 86 -19.53 -20.62 11.90
N GLY A 87 -18.80 -20.80 12.99
CA GLY A 87 -18.22 -22.09 13.36
C GLY A 87 -19.28 -23.06 13.89
N TRP A 88 -18.84 -24.09 14.60
CA TRP A 88 -19.73 -25.14 15.13
C TRP A 88 -20.52 -24.73 16.38
N CYS A 89 -20.21 -23.58 16.98
CA CYS A 89 -20.98 -23.03 18.09
C CYS A 89 -22.30 -22.43 17.60
N ARG A 90 -23.43 -22.95 18.10
CA ARG A 90 -24.79 -22.47 17.79
C ARG A 90 -25.16 -21.22 18.59
N ILE A 91 -24.41 -20.14 18.41
CA ILE A 91 -24.71 -18.86 19.04
C ILE A 91 -25.61 -18.06 18.10
N MET A 92 -26.81 -17.72 18.56
CA MET A 92 -27.85 -17.04 17.76
C MET A 92 -28.20 -15.69 18.38
N GLY A 93 -28.68 -14.75 17.56
CA GLY A 93 -29.05 -13.41 18.00
C GLY A 93 -27.98 -12.35 17.73
N LEU A 94 -28.42 -11.11 17.53
CA LEU A 94 -27.56 -10.00 17.11
C LEU A 94 -26.48 -9.69 18.15
N THR A 95 -26.88 -9.54 19.42
CA THR A 95 -25.99 -9.13 20.52
C THR A 95 -24.79 -10.06 20.75
N PRO A 96 -24.95 -11.39 20.88
CA PRO A 96 -23.78 -12.24 21.07
C PRO A 96 -22.92 -12.27 19.80
N ILE A 97 -23.52 -12.24 18.59
CA ILE A 97 -22.76 -12.20 17.34
C ILE A 97 -21.92 -10.93 17.25
N THR A 98 -22.49 -9.76 17.54
CA THR A 98 -21.76 -8.49 17.49
C THR A 98 -20.63 -8.45 18.52
N LEU A 99 -20.83 -9.03 19.71
CA LEU A 99 -19.77 -9.17 20.71
C LEU A 99 -18.60 -10.02 20.19
N PHE A 100 -18.86 -11.20 19.60
CA PHE A 100 -17.79 -12.04 19.04
C PHE A 100 -17.09 -11.38 17.86
N VAL A 101 -17.82 -10.70 16.98
CA VAL A 101 -17.23 -9.93 15.88
C VAL A 101 -16.34 -8.81 16.43
N ALA A 102 -16.78 -8.09 17.47
CA ALA A 102 -15.95 -7.06 18.11
C ALA A 102 -14.66 -7.65 18.69
N CYS A 103 -14.74 -8.78 19.40
CA CYS A 103 -13.58 -9.49 19.92
C CYS A 103 -12.60 -9.91 18.80
N LEU A 104 -13.12 -10.37 17.66
CA LEU A 104 -12.32 -10.72 16.49
C LEU A 104 -11.51 -9.52 15.96
N PHE A 105 -12.14 -8.34 15.88
CA PHE A 105 -11.45 -7.10 15.51
C PHE A 105 -10.41 -6.66 16.54
N VAL A 106 -10.69 -6.83 17.84
CA VAL A 106 -9.71 -6.56 18.92
C VAL A 106 -8.47 -7.44 18.77
N VAL A 107 -8.65 -8.75 18.57
CA VAL A 107 -7.53 -9.68 18.34
C VAL A 107 -6.76 -9.31 17.07
N ARG A 108 -7.46 -8.88 16.01
CA ARG A 108 -6.79 -8.43 14.78
C ARG A 108 -5.93 -7.19 15.01
N ASN A 109 -6.42 -6.22 15.78
CA ASN A 109 -5.69 -5.00 16.13
C ASN A 109 -4.46 -5.32 16.98
N GLN A 110 -4.58 -6.21 17.98
CA GLN A 110 -3.43 -6.66 18.77
C GLN A 110 -2.32 -7.29 17.90
N ARG A 111 -2.67 -7.99 16.82
CA ARG A 111 -1.68 -8.53 15.86
C ARG A 111 -0.98 -7.42 15.06
N LEU A 112 -1.63 -6.29 14.80
CA LEU A 112 -1.02 -5.12 14.16
C LEU A 112 -0.03 -4.46 15.13
N ASP A 113 -0.41 -4.22 16.38
CA ASP A 113 0.49 -3.68 17.40
C ASP A 113 1.72 -4.58 17.59
N ALA A 114 1.53 -5.89 17.64
CA ALA A 114 2.62 -6.84 17.73
C ALA A 114 3.53 -6.81 16.49
N PHE A 115 2.99 -6.50 15.31
CA PHE A 115 3.77 -6.32 14.09
C PHE A 115 4.58 -5.02 14.13
N GLU A 116 3.97 -3.90 14.52
CA GLU A 116 4.65 -2.62 14.66
C GLU A 116 5.79 -2.69 15.68
N ARG A 117 5.57 -3.35 16.82
CA ARG A 117 6.62 -3.63 17.80
C ARG A 117 7.78 -4.42 17.20
N ARG A 118 7.49 -5.47 16.41
CA ARG A 118 8.55 -6.23 15.70
C ARG A 118 9.32 -5.37 14.71
N CYS A 119 8.64 -4.54 13.92
CA CYS A 119 9.30 -3.62 13.00
C CYS A 119 10.19 -2.61 13.73
N ALA A 120 9.72 -2.03 14.83
CA ALA A 120 10.50 -1.12 15.66
C ALA A 120 11.74 -1.81 16.25
N ASP A 121 11.59 -3.05 16.73
CA ASP A 121 12.70 -3.86 17.23
C ASP A 121 13.73 -4.14 16.12
N ASP A 122 13.29 -4.51 14.92
CA ASP A 122 14.17 -4.77 13.77
C ASP A 122 14.93 -3.52 13.33
N VAL A 123 14.30 -2.34 13.36
CA VAL A 123 14.98 -1.05 13.11
C VAL A 123 16.08 -0.80 14.15
N ARG A 124 15.78 -0.99 15.45
CA ARG A 124 16.79 -0.82 16.52
C ARG A 124 17.96 -1.79 16.34
N ARG A 125 17.69 -3.05 15.97
CA ARG A 125 18.74 -4.05 15.73
C ARG A 125 19.60 -3.71 14.52
N ARG A 126 18.98 -3.26 13.43
CA ARG A 126 19.71 -2.85 12.22
C ARG A 126 20.64 -1.67 12.52
N ALA A 127 20.19 -0.69 13.31
CA ALA A 127 21.02 0.43 13.74
C ALA A 127 22.22 -0.04 14.59
N ALA A 128 22.05 -1.09 15.38
CA ALA A 128 23.12 -1.73 16.16
C ALA A 128 23.99 -2.72 15.35
N GLY A 129 23.81 -2.83 14.02
CA GLY A 129 24.54 -3.77 13.17
C GLY A 129 24.19 -5.25 13.40
N LEU A 130 23.12 -5.53 14.16
CA LEU A 130 22.69 -6.88 14.48
C LEU A 130 21.73 -7.42 13.41
N PRO A 131 21.78 -8.72 13.08
CA PRO A 131 20.83 -9.32 12.14
C PRO A 131 19.40 -9.31 12.70
N PRO A 132 18.36 -9.32 11.85
CA PRO A 132 16.96 -9.41 12.28
C PRO A 132 16.71 -10.60 13.19
N ARG A 133 15.77 -10.49 14.15
CA ARG A 133 15.39 -11.65 14.97
C ARG A 133 14.60 -12.62 14.11
N THR A 134 15.25 -13.68 13.66
CA THR A 134 14.56 -14.81 13.05
C THR A 134 13.82 -15.59 14.14
N ARG A 135 12.57 -15.99 13.86
CA ARG A 135 11.87 -16.92 14.76
C ARG A 135 12.70 -18.20 14.84
N ARG A 136 13.01 -18.65 16.07
CA ARG A 136 13.68 -19.92 16.30
C ARG A 136 12.87 -21.01 15.61
N ARG A 137 13.44 -21.65 14.58
CA ARG A 137 12.75 -22.73 13.87
C ARG A 137 12.47 -23.84 14.87
N ARG A 138 11.19 -24.23 14.99
CA ARG A 138 10.78 -25.33 15.88
C ARG A 138 11.26 -26.69 15.38
N ARG A 139 11.51 -26.82 14.06
CA ARG A 139 12.14 -27.98 13.43
C ARG A 139 13.63 -27.72 13.20
N LYS A 140 14.46 -28.64 13.69
CA LYS A 140 15.86 -28.79 13.28
C LYS A 140 15.89 -29.40 11.87
N THR A 141 16.73 -28.88 11.00
CA THR A 141 17.00 -29.50 9.70
C THR A 141 17.90 -30.73 9.88
N LEU A 142 17.97 -31.63 8.89
CA LEU A 142 18.89 -32.77 8.94
C LEU A 142 20.35 -32.31 9.15
N GLY A 143 20.76 -31.19 8.55
CA GLY A 143 22.08 -30.59 8.76
C GLY A 143 22.33 -30.16 10.22
N ASP A 144 21.32 -29.61 10.90
CA ASP A 144 21.41 -29.23 12.32
C ASP A 144 21.52 -30.44 13.27
N LEU A 145 21.08 -31.62 12.83
CA LEU A 145 21.18 -32.87 13.59
C LEU A 145 22.54 -33.54 13.40
N VAL A 146 23.09 -33.48 12.18
CA VAL A 146 24.39 -34.08 11.83
C VAL A 146 25.55 -33.24 12.37
N GLY A 147 25.44 -31.91 12.40
CA GLY A 147 26.50 -31.02 12.91
C GLY A 147 26.80 -31.12 14.41
N GLY A 148 26.00 -31.87 15.18
CA GLY A 148 26.24 -32.15 16.60
C GLY A 148 26.93 -33.49 16.87
N ALA A 149 27.21 -34.30 15.84
CA ALA A 149 27.65 -35.69 15.99
C ALA A 149 29.17 -35.90 15.90
N THR A 150 29.99 -34.87 15.66
CA THR A 150 31.44 -35.04 15.51
C THR A 150 32.20 -34.31 16.61
N THR A 151 32.56 -35.03 17.68
CA THR A 151 33.80 -34.82 18.47
C THR A 151 34.10 -35.86 19.56
N ASN A 152 33.30 -36.92 19.77
CA ASN A 152 33.63 -37.92 20.80
C ASN A 152 33.56 -39.35 20.25
N GLY A 153 34.61 -39.80 19.56
CA GLY A 153 34.92 -41.22 19.39
C GLY A 153 36.07 -41.57 20.34
N PRO A 154 35.97 -42.64 21.16
CA PRO A 154 37.05 -43.06 22.07
C PRO A 154 38.19 -43.77 21.29
N PRO A 155 39.40 -43.88 21.89
CA PRO A 155 40.65 -44.30 21.21
C PRO A 155 40.66 -45.73 20.71
#